data_AF-D3SPM7-F1
#
_entry.id   AF-D3SPM7-F1
#
_cell.length_a   1.000
_cell.length_b   1.000
_cell.length_c   1.000
_cell.angle_alpha   90.00
_cell.angle_beta   90.00
_cell.angle_gamma   90.00
#
_symmetry.space_group_name_H-M   'P 1'
#
loop_
_entity.id
_entity.type
_entity.pdbx_description
1 polymer ?
#
loop_
_entity_poly.entity_id
_entity_poly.type
_entity_poly.pdbx_seq_one_letter_code
_entity_poly.pdbx_strand_id
1 'polypeptide(L)'
;METLWKLLEPLMTEPLFQFFLYMALLQILVQVFLERRYAFWVSSVITTYFWTQHRDLITAVKGWGVILAIVAVYLLMRRYVESEPFLYLRGVKRCPVCCSVVSKRARVCPFCRTQLFQEEKDGTEG
;
A
#
# COMPACT_ATOMS: atom_id res chain seq x y z
N MET A 1 -33.41 14.02 4.64
CA MET A 1 -33.16 13.73 3.22
C MET A 1 -32.73 14.97 2.45
N GLU A 2 -33.38 16.12 2.64
CA GLU A 2 -33.04 17.40 1.97
C GLU A 2 -31.62 17.92 2.27
N THR A 3 -31.12 17.72 3.49
CA THR A 3 -29.77 18.14 3.88
C THR A 3 -28.67 17.36 3.14
N LEU A 4 -28.91 16.08 2.86
CA LEU A 4 -27.95 15.21 2.19
C LEU A 4 -27.88 15.55 0.69
N TRP A 5 -29.02 15.88 0.07
CA TRP A 5 -29.07 16.33 -1.32
C TRP A 5 -28.29 17.64 -1.53
N LYS A 6 -28.48 18.63 -0.65
CA LYS A 6 -27.77 19.92 -0.71
C LYS A 6 -26.24 19.80 -0.56
N LEU A 7 -25.76 18.74 0.10
CA LEU A 7 -24.33 18.43 0.23
C LEU A 7 -23.79 17.64 -0.97
N LEU A 8 -24.61 16.78 -1.58
CA LEU A 8 -24.19 15.91 -2.66
C LEU A 8 -24.12 16.63 -4.01
N GLU A 9 -25.01 17.60 -4.24
CA GLU A 9 -25.10 18.38 -5.48
C GLU A 9 -23.80 19.13 -5.84
N PRO A 10 -23.15 19.89 -4.94
CA PRO A 10 -21.86 20.51 -5.25
C PRO A 10 -20.76 19.45 -5.47
N LEU A 11 -20.80 18.34 -4.72
CA LEU A 11 -19.80 17.28 -4.83
C LEU A 11 -19.88 16.53 -6.18
N MET A 12 -21.10 16.32 -6.69
CA MET A 12 -21.33 15.73 -8.01
C MET A 12 -20.88 16.64 -9.16
N THR A 13 -20.70 17.93 -8.90
CA THR A 13 -20.25 18.90 -9.90
C THR A 13 -18.72 18.94 -10.00
N GLU A 14 -18.01 18.49 -8.96
CA GLU A 14 -16.56 18.46 -8.93
C GLU A 14 -15.97 17.45 -9.92
N PRO A 15 -15.11 17.86 -10.87
CA PRO A 15 -14.62 16.98 -11.94
C PRO A 15 -13.76 15.84 -11.40
N LEU A 16 -13.06 16.05 -10.28
CA LEU A 16 -12.26 15.02 -9.64
C LEU A 16 -13.14 13.93 -9.02
N PHE A 17 -14.25 14.32 -8.40
CA PHE A 17 -15.21 13.36 -7.85
C PHE A 17 -15.89 12.56 -8.96
N GLN A 18 -16.31 13.23 -10.04
CA GLN A 18 -16.86 12.57 -11.22
C GLN A 18 -15.88 11.53 -11.80
N PHE A 19 -14.59 11.87 -11.93
CA PHE A 19 -13.56 10.94 -12.38
C PHE A 19 -13.53 9.65 -11.57
N PHE A 20 -13.51 9.76 -10.24
CA PHE A 20 -13.52 8.59 -9.35
C PHE A 20 -14.85 7.83 -9.40
N LEU A 21 -15.96 8.52 -9.57
CA LEU A 21 -17.27 7.90 -9.72
C LEU A 21 -17.33 7.03 -10.99
N TYR A 22 -16.88 7.55 -12.13
CA TYR A 22 -16.79 6.77 -13.38
C TYR A 22 -15.82 5.60 -13.25
N MET A 23 -14.68 5.82 -12.58
CA MET A 23 -13.72 4.74 -12.34
C MET A 23 -14.32 3.62 -11.50
N ALA A 24 -15.04 3.96 -10.43
CA ALA A 24 -15.73 2.99 -9.58
C ALA A 24 -16.80 2.22 -10.35
N LEU A 25 -17.60 2.91 -11.18
CA LEU A 25 -18.64 2.28 -11.99
C LEU A 25 -18.05 1.32 -13.04
N LEU A 26 -16.99 1.75 -13.73
CA LEU A 26 -16.25 0.89 -14.66
C LEU A 26 -15.60 -0.29 -13.95
N GLN A 27 -15.06 -0.08 -12.74
CA GLN A 27 -14.46 -1.16 -11.96
C GLN A 27 -15.48 -2.26 -11.64
N ILE A 28 -16.69 -1.89 -11.20
CA ILE A 28 -17.77 -2.86 -10.90
C ILE A 28 -18.10 -3.67 -12.16
N LEU A 29 -18.20 -2.99 -13.31
CA LEU A 29 -18.51 -3.64 -14.59
C LEU A 29 -17.39 -4.59 -15.04
N VAL A 30 -16.14 -4.14 -14.96
CA VAL A 30 -14.95 -4.93 -15.37
C VAL A 30 -14.71 -6.11 -14.43
N GLN A 31 -15.00 -5.97 -13.13
CA GLN A 31 -14.82 -7.03 -12.13
C GLN A 31 -15.73 -8.25 -12.38
N VAL A 32 -16.82 -8.10 -13.14
CA VAL A 32 -17.64 -9.24 -13.56
C VAL A 32 -16.88 -10.20 -14.48
N PHE A 33 -15.94 -9.67 -15.27
CA PHE A 33 -15.20 -10.43 -16.28
C PHE A 33 -13.76 -10.75 -15.88
N LEU A 34 -13.14 -9.92 -15.04
CA LEU A 34 -11.73 -9.99 -14.67
C LEU A 34 -11.56 -10.17 -13.15
N GLU A 35 -10.49 -10.83 -12.75
CA GLU A 35 -10.13 -10.93 -11.33
C GLU A 35 -9.94 -9.53 -10.73
N ARG A 36 -10.28 -9.42 -9.43
CA ARG A 36 -10.28 -8.14 -8.69
C ARG A 36 -8.96 -7.37 -8.80
N ARG A 37 -7.82 -8.06 -8.89
CA ARG A 37 -6.50 -7.42 -9.03
C ARG A 37 -6.37 -6.68 -10.36
N TYR A 38 -6.77 -7.31 -11.47
CA TYR A 38 -6.63 -6.73 -12.81
C TYR A 38 -7.75 -5.73 -13.10
N ALA A 39 -8.96 -5.96 -12.57
CA ALA A 39 -10.12 -5.11 -12.78
C ALA A 39 -9.86 -3.64 -12.41
N PHE A 40 -9.17 -3.39 -11.28
CA PHE A 40 -8.81 -2.04 -10.85
C PHE A 40 -7.87 -1.32 -11.82
N TRP A 41 -6.83 -1.99 -12.30
CA TRP A 41 -5.87 -1.38 -13.22
C TRP A 41 -6.51 -1.10 -14.58
N VAL A 42 -7.29 -2.06 -15.09
CA VAL A 42 -8.01 -1.92 -16.35
C VAL A 42 -9.02 -0.77 -16.26
N SER A 43 -9.83 -0.71 -15.20
CA SER A 43 -10.80 0.38 -15.03
C SER A 43 -10.09 1.74 -14.92
N SER A 44 -9.01 1.83 -14.13
CA SER A 44 -8.23 3.06 -13.98
C SER A 44 -7.67 3.56 -15.32
N VAL A 45 -7.06 2.69 -16.12
CA VAL A 45 -6.52 3.04 -17.44
C VAL A 45 -7.64 3.45 -18.41
N ILE A 46 -8.74 2.70 -18.46
CA ILE A 46 -9.89 3.01 -19.32
C ILE A 46 -10.50 4.36 -18.96
N THR A 47 -10.77 4.61 -17.67
CA THR A 47 -11.33 5.90 -17.23
C THR A 47 -10.39 7.04 -17.57
N THR A 48 -9.09 6.86 -17.39
CA THR A 48 -8.08 7.87 -17.74
C THR A 48 -8.12 8.16 -19.23
N TYR A 49 -8.08 7.11 -20.07
CA TYR A 49 -8.14 7.24 -21.51
C TYR A 49 -9.39 8.03 -21.95
N PHE A 50 -10.58 7.58 -21.52
CA PHE A 50 -11.84 8.26 -21.85
C PHE A 50 -11.85 9.72 -21.37
N TRP A 51 -11.36 9.96 -20.16
CA TRP A 51 -11.31 11.30 -19.57
C TRP A 51 -10.39 12.23 -20.34
N THR A 52 -9.19 11.77 -20.69
CA THR A 52 -8.22 12.58 -21.47
C THR A 52 -8.69 12.87 -22.89
N GLN A 53 -9.56 12.02 -23.45
CA GLN A 53 -10.10 12.23 -24.80
C GLN A 53 -11.28 13.22 -24.82
N HIS A 54 -12.09 13.28 -23.75
CA HIS A 54 -13.36 14.04 -23.75
C HIS A 54 -13.36 15.24 -22.81
N ARG A 55 -12.39 15.35 -21.88
CA ARG A 55 -12.31 16.37 -20.83
C ARG A 55 -10.85 16.78 -20.57
N ASP A 56 -10.58 17.30 -19.37
CA ASP A 56 -9.31 17.89 -19.00
C ASP A 56 -8.26 16.88 -18.53
N LEU A 57 -7.04 17.03 -19.04
CA LEU A 57 -5.87 16.25 -18.62
C LEU A 57 -5.53 16.45 -17.12
N ILE A 58 -5.70 17.68 -16.62
CA ILE A 58 -5.30 18.07 -15.26
C ILE A 58 -6.03 17.23 -14.22
N THR A 59 -7.33 16.97 -14.42
CA THR A 59 -8.15 16.18 -13.49
C THR A 59 -7.70 14.73 -13.46
N ALA A 60 -7.38 14.14 -14.61
CA ALA A 60 -6.85 12.78 -14.69
C ALA A 60 -5.50 12.67 -13.95
N VAL A 61 -4.59 13.62 -14.15
CA VAL A 61 -3.30 13.67 -13.44
C VAL A 61 -3.49 13.78 -11.93
N LYS A 62 -4.40 14.64 -11.47
CA LYS A 62 -4.74 14.74 -10.03
C LYS A 62 -5.30 13.41 -9.50
N GLY A 63 -6.17 12.75 -10.27
CA GLY A 63 -6.73 11.44 -9.92
C GLY A 63 -5.64 10.38 -9.72
N TRP A 64 -4.71 10.27 -10.67
CA TRP A 64 -3.54 9.39 -10.55
C TRP A 64 -2.64 9.77 -9.38
N GLY A 65 -2.45 11.06 -9.11
CA GLY A 65 -1.72 11.55 -7.96
C GLY A 65 -2.28 10.99 -6.64
N VAL A 66 -3.60 10.99 -6.48
CA VAL A 66 -4.27 10.41 -5.31
C VAL A 66 -4.06 8.90 -5.23
N ILE A 67 -4.25 8.17 -6.35
CA ILE A 67 -4.04 6.71 -6.40
C ILE A 67 -2.60 6.36 -6.01
N LEU A 68 -1.62 7.02 -6.60
CA LEU A 68 -0.20 6.80 -6.33
C LEU A 68 0.17 7.20 -4.91
N ALA A 69 -0.40 8.27 -4.36
CA ALA A 69 -0.19 8.65 -2.96
C ALA A 69 -0.69 7.56 -2.00
N ILE A 70 -1.88 7.00 -2.23
CA ILE A 70 -2.40 5.89 -1.42
C ILE A 70 -1.50 4.66 -1.53
N VAL A 71 -1.08 4.30 -2.75
CA VAL A 71 -0.16 3.18 -2.97
C VAL A 71 1.19 3.43 -2.29
N ALA A 72 1.72 4.65 -2.37
CA ALA A 72 2.97 5.03 -1.72
C ALA A 72 2.84 4.92 -0.20
N VAL A 73 1.77 5.45 0.41
CA VAL A 73 1.50 5.31 1.84
C VAL A 73 1.38 3.84 2.23
N TYR A 74 0.68 3.01 1.45
CA TYR A 74 0.57 1.58 1.70
C TYR A 74 1.94 0.87 1.64
N LEU A 75 2.76 1.17 0.64
CA LEU A 75 4.10 0.60 0.51
C LEU A 75 5.04 1.07 1.61
N LEU A 76 4.96 2.35 2.00
CA LEU A 76 5.70 2.88 3.15
C LEU A 76 5.28 2.18 4.43
N MET A 77 3.97 2.08 4.71
CA MET A 77 3.46 1.37 5.87
C MET A 77 3.95 -0.08 5.90
N ARG A 78 3.87 -0.79 4.76
CA ARG A 78 4.41 -2.14 4.63
C ARG A 78 5.92 -2.19 4.92
N ARG A 79 6.69 -1.24 4.38
CA ARG A 79 8.13 -1.13 4.60
C ARG A 79 8.48 -0.88 6.06
N TYR A 80 7.69 -0.07 6.77
CA TYR A 80 7.84 0.19 8.21
C TYR A 80 7.44 -1.04 9.04
N VAL A 81 6.40 -1.79 8.67
CA VAL A 81 6.01 -3.02 9.36
C VAL A 81 7.06 -4.14 9.19
N GLU A 82 7.72 -4.21 8.03
CA GLU A 82 8.84 -5.12 7.77
C GLU A 82 10.20 -4.60 8.27
N SER A 83 10.26 -3.39 8.82
CA SER A 83 11.50 -2.89 9.41
C SER A 83 11.83 -3.63 10.71
N GLU A 84 13.11 -3.71 11.04
CA GLU A 84 13.68 -4.49 12.16
C GLU A 84 13.10 -4.24 13.58
N PRO A 85 12.44 -3.11 13.94
CA PRO A 85 11.91 -2.97 15.29
C PRO A 85 10.77 -3.93 15.61
N PHE A 86 10.00 -4.40 14.61
CA PHE A 86 8.90 -5.35 14.87
C PHE A 86 9.42 -6.78 15.09
N LEU A 87 10.53 -7.17 14.42
CA LEU A 87 11.26 -8.39 14.74
C LEU A 87 11.87 -8.32 16.15
N TYR A 88 12.42 -7.15 16.51
CA TYR A 88 12.98 -6.90 17.85
C TYR A 88 11.91 -7.03 18.95
N LEU A 89 10.72 -6.47 18.75
CA LEU A 89 9.55 -6.60 19.65
C LEU A 89 9.00 -8.03 19.73
N ARG A 90 9.05 -8.81 18.64
CA ARG A 90 8.71 -10.24 18.64
C ARG A 90 9.81 -11.16 19.19
N GLY A 91 10.97 -10.61 19.57
CA GLY A 91 12.09 -11.39 20.09
C GLY A 91 12.72 -12.33 19.05
N VAL A 92 12.71 -11.95 17.77
CA VAL A 92 13.32 -12.70 16.67
C VAL A 92 14.33 -11.82 15.90
N LYS A 93 15.38 -12.42 15.33
CA LYS A 93 16.39 -11.79 14.46
C LYS A 93 16.54 -12.61 13.18
N ARG A 94 17.19 -12.07 12.15
CA ARG A 94 17.55 -12.85 10.95
C ARG A 94 18.98 -13.37 11.07
N CYS A 95 19.23 -14.58 10.59
CA CYS A 95 20.60 -15.08 10.45
C CYS A 95 21.34 -14.29 9.34
N PRO A 96 22.59 -13.84 9.56
CA PRO A 96 23.34 -13.08 8.56
C PRO A 96 23.76 -13.91 7.35
N VAL A 97 23.76 -15.24 7.44
CA VAL A 97 24.23 -16.14 6.37
C VAL A 97 23.08 -16.66 5.51
N CYS A 98 22.00 -17.14 6.14
CA CYS A 98 20.89 -17.78 5.41
C CYS A 98 19.59 -16.96 5.44
N CYS A 99 19.59 -15.78 6.07
CA CYS A 99 18.44 -14.88 6.18
C CYS A 99 17.19 -15.48 6.87
N SER A 100 17.28 -16.70 7.42
CA SER A 100 16.18 -17.34 8.14
C SER A 100 15.83 -16.57 9.42
N VAL A 101 14.53 -16.50 9.74
CA VAL A 101 14.04 -15.91 11.00
C VAL A 101 14.34 -16.86 12.15
N VAL A 102 15.05 -16.38 13.16
CA VAL A 102 15.52 -17.14 14.33
C VAL A 102 15.23 -16.37 15.61
N SER A 103 15.16 -17.02 16.77
CA SER A 103 14.98 -16.32 18.05
C SER A 103 16.14 -15.34 18.30
N LYS A 104 15.84 -14.18 18.91
CA LYS A 104 16.85 -13.19 19.31
C LYS A 104 17.90 -13.81 20.26
N ARG A 105 17.47 -14.73 21.13
CA ARG A 105 18.35 -15.49 22.05
C ARG A 105 19.08 -16.66 21.40
N ALA A 106 18.78 -16.98 20.13
CA ALA A 106 19.47 -18.06 19.44
C ALA A 106 20.96 -17.70 19.25
N ARG A 107 21.84 -18.53 19.82
CA ARG A 107 23.29 -18.46 19.63
C ARG A 107 23.75 -19.14 18.35
N VAL A 108 22.94 -20.05 17.82
CA VAL A 108 23.22 -20.81 16.60
C VAL A 108 21.96 -20.83 15.74
N CYS A 109 22.11 -20.64 14.44
CA CYS A 109 20.99 -20.77 13.50
C CYS A 109 20.59 -22.25 13.36
N PRO A 110 19.32 -22.64 13.55
CA PRO A 110 18.90 -24.03 13.38
C PRO A 110 18.94 -24.51 11.92
N PHE A 111 18.96 -23.59 10.95
CA PHE A 111 18.93 -23.91 9.52
C PHE A 111 20.32 -24.08 8.93
N CYS A 112 21.22 -23.12 9.13
CA CYS A 112 22.57 -23.15 8.55
C CYS A 112 23.68 -23.44 9.57
N ARG A 113 23.33 -23.63 10.85
CA ARG A 113 24.27 -23.88 11.96
C ARG A 113 25.35 -22.81 12.17
N THR A 114 25.23 -21.65 11.50
CA THR A 114 26.12 -20.51 11.72
C THR A 114 25.91 -19.95 13.13
N GLN A 115 27.01 -19.60 13.79
CA GLN A 115 27.01 -18.94 15.09
C GLN A 115 26.52 -17.48 14.96
N LEU A 116 25.53 -17.12 15.76
CA LEU A 116 24.82 -15.83 15.75
C LEU A 116 25.30 -14.90 16.89
N PHE A 117 26.49 -15.14 17.42
CA PHE A 117 27.08 -14.36 18.50
C PHE A 117 27.23 -12.90 18.05
N GLN A 118 26.48 -12.02 18.70
CA GLN A 118 26.78 -10.60 18.76
C GLN A 118 26.95 -10.34 20.25
N GLU A 119 28.15 -9.97 20.66
CA GLU A 119 28.41 -9.41 21.99
C GLU A 119 27.47 -8.20 22.16
N GLU A 120 26.40 -8.37 22.92
CA GLU A 120 25.81 -7.25 23.64
C GLU A 120 26.94 -6.77 24.57
N LYS A 121 27.67 -5.71 24.15
CA LYS A 121 28.43 -4.90 25.10
C LYS A 121 27.41 -4.36 26.09
N ASP A 122 27.33 -5.06 27.21
CA ASP A 122 26.69 -4.67 28.43
C ASP A 122 27.24 -3.29 28.82
N GLY A 123 26.40 -2.28 28.63
CA GLY A 123 26.67 -0.90 28.97
C GLY A 123 25.70 -0.47 30.03
N THR A 124 25.83 -1.01 31.25
CA THR A 124 25.49 -0.26 32.46
C THR A 124 26.48 -0.64 33.56
N GLU A 125 27.26 0.36 33.92
CA GLU A 125 28.37 0.40 34.85
C GLU A 125 27.87 0.36 36.30
N GLY A 126 28.72 -0.11 37.23
CA GLY A 126 28.82 0.40 38.60
C GLY A 126 27.75 0.01 39.60
#